data_AF-A0A6B3M9K8-F1
#
_entry.id   AF-A0A6B3M9K8-F1
#
_cell.length_a   1.000
_cell.length_b   1.000
_cell.length_c   1.000
_cell.angle_alpha   90.00
_cell.angle_beta   90.00
_cell.angle_gamma   90.00
#
_symmetry.space_group_name_H-M   'P 1'
#
loop_
_entity.id
_entity.type
_entity.pdbx_description
1 polymer ?
#
loop_
_entity_poly.entity_id
_entity_poly.type
_entity_poly.pdbx_seq_one_letter_code
_entity_poly.pdbx_strand_id
1 'polypeptide(L)'
;MKRIFGFLLALLAVVTFAVPIAHAEPQTVLLSKTGQLSEIPAKTAEQVVGFNVLERVLGKNYCQTYYVANPPLVGITQPVENPCPLGIQDIPEYQVDYKKAVSLFHQTNCGDAFESISLAWPLTPQVTEPIWKLRSNLDATVIIGADTGKVDCK
;
A
#
# COMPACT_ATOMS: atom_id res chain seq x y z
N MET A 1 -78.89 -18.82 -26.75
CA MET A 1 -78.36 -18.98 -25.38
C MET A 1 -76.84 -18.88 -25.41
N LYS A 2 -76.27 -17.97 -24.60
CA LYS A 2 -74.97 -18.01 -23.86
C LYS A 2 -73.67 -18.40 -24.61
N ARG A 3 -72.48 -17.81 -24.44
CA ARG A 3 -71.90 -16.71 -23.64
C ARG A 3 -70.41 -16.59 -24.08
N ILE A 4 -69.91 -15.35 -24.23
CA ILE A 4 -68.69 -14.73 -23.63
C ILE A 4 -67.29 -15.38 -23.82
N PHE A 5 -66.30 -14.48 -24.04
CA PHE A 5 -64.85 -14.48 -23.69
C PHE A 5 -63.92 -14.44 -24.91
N GLY A 6 -62.95 -13.54 -25.03
CA GLY A 6 -62.47 -12.49 -24.15
C GLY A 6 -61.22 -11.85 -24.79
N PHE A 7 -61.18 -10.53 -24.80
CA PHE A 7 -60.01 -9.72 -25.10
C PHE A 7 -58.83 -10.12 -24.20
N LEU A 8 -57.60 -10.17 -24.74
CA LEU A 8 -56.41 -9.73 -24.01
C LEU A 8 -55.28 -9.42 -25.00
N LEU A 9 -55.14 -8.14 -25.37
CA LEU A 9 -53.92 -7.58 -25.96
C LEU A 9 -52.93 -7.37 -24.81
N ALA A 10 -51.82 -8.12 -24.78
CA ALA A 10 -50.74 -7.89 -23.82
C ALA A 10 -49.82 -6.78 -24.37
N LEU A 11 -49.84 -5.62 -23.70
CA LEU A 11 -48.84 -4.57 -23.85
C LEU A 11 -47.46 -5.09 -23.41
N LEU A 12 -46.48 -5.09 -24.30
CA LEU A 12 -45.07 -5.16 -23.92
C LEU A 12 -44.63 -3.79 -23.39
N ALA A 13 -44.48 -3.68 -22.08
CA ALA A 13 -43.77 -2.58 -21.45
C ALA A 13 -42.25 -2.81 -21.60
N VAL A 14 -41.59 -1.95 -22.38
CA VAL A 14 -40.13 -1.88 -22.44
C VAL A 14 -39.66 -1.22 -21.15
N VAL A 15 -39.21 -2.01 -20.18
CA VAL A 15 -38.55 -1.51 -18.97
C VAL A 15 -37.12 -1.18 -19.33
N THR A 16 -36.83 0.09 -19.58
CA THR A 16 -35.46 0.61 -19.67
C THR A 16 -34.89 0.68 -18.26
N PHE A 17 -34.09 -0.31 -17.86
CA PHE A 17 -33.30 -0.24 -16.65
C PHE A 17 -32.15 0.75 -16.87
N ALA A 18 -32.24 1.92 -16.24
CA ALA A 18 -31.08 2.79 -16.06
C ALA A 18 -30.11 2.09 -15.10
N VAL A 19 -29.00 1.58 -15.62
CA VAL A 19 -27.92 1.02 -14.81
C VAL A 19 -27.21 2.20 -14.12
N PRO A 20 -27.17 2.26 -12.78
CA PRO A 20 -26.39 3.30 -12.11
C PRO A 20 -24.91 3.05 -12.41
N ILE A 21 -24.23 4.05 -12.96
CA ILE A 21 -22.79 4.04 -13.17
C ILE A 21 -22.14 4.13 -11.79
N ALA A 22 -21.86 2.98 -11.20
CA ALA A 22 -20.99 2.88 -10.04
C ALA A 22 -19.65 3.53 -10.43
N HIS A 23 -19.27 4.58 -9.70
CA HIS A 23 -17.94 5.16 -9.85
C HIS A 23 -16.96 4.11 -9.32
N ALA A 24 -16.31 3.38 -10.23
CA ALA A 24 -15.28 2.44 -9.87
C ALA A 24 -14.18 3.20 -9.12
N GLU A 25 -13.80 2.72 -7.93
CA GLU A 25 -12.64 3.26 -7.23
C GLU A 25 -11.43 3.17 -8.17
N PRO A 26 -10.62 4.24 -8.26
CA PRO A 26 -9.44 4.21 -9.12
C PRO A 26 -8.52 3.09 -8.63
N GLN A 27 -8.13 2.20 -9.55
CA GLN A 27 -7.15 1.17 -9.24
C GLN A 27 -5.81 1.83 -8.97
N THR A 28 -5.21 1.51 -7.83
CA THR A 28 -3.90 2.01 -7.42
C THR A 28 -2.89 0.88 -7.28
N VAL A 29 -1.61 1.22 -7.36
CA VAL A 29 -0.49 0.30 -7.06
C VAL A 29 0.51 1.00 -6.15
N LEU A 30 1.02 0.26 -5.17
CA LEU A 30 1.96 0.79 -4.18
C LEU A 30 3.30 1.16 -4.84
N LEU A 31 3.87 2.30 -4.46
CA LEU A 31 5.25 2.67 -4.83
C LEU A 31 6.18 2.62 -3.61
N SER A 32 5.72 3.14 -2.47
CA SER A 32 6.53 3.17 -1.25
C SER A 32 5.71 3.38 0.01
N LYS A 33 6.30 2.98 1.14
CA LYS A 33 5.82 3.32 2.49
C LYS A 33 6.98 3.91 3.29
N THR A 34 6.73 4.98 4.04
CA THR A 34 7.69 5.55 5.00
C THR A 34 7.06 5.57 6.37
N GLY A 35 7.68 4.86 7.32
CA GLY A 35 7.15 4.69 8.67
C GLY A 35 7.25 5.97 9.50
N GLN A 36 6.20 6.27 10.24
CA GLN A 36 6.21 7.25 11.32
C GLN A 36 6.49 6.53 12.63
N LEU A 37 7.44 7.06 13.41
CA LEU A 37 7.87 6.46 14.67
C LEU A 37 7.34 7.29 15.85
N SER A 38 6.86 6.63 16.90
CA SER A 38 6.49 7.31 18.15
C SER A 38 7.71 7.82 18.94
N GLU A 39 8.86 7.18 18.74
CA GLU A 39 10.12 7.47 19.40
C GLU A 39 11.28 7.19 18.44
N ILE A 40 12.35 7.98 18.53
CA ILE A 40 13.56 7.81 17.74
C ILE A 40 14.76 7.75 18.69
N PRO A 41 15.56 6.66 18.67
CA PRO A 41 15.40 5.47 17.85
C PRO A 41 14.30 4.52 18.39
N ALA A 42 13.63 3.78 17.50
CA ALA A 42 12.65 2.75 17.82
C ALA A 42 13.32 1.37 18.00
N LYS A 43 12.79 0.56 18.91
CA LYS A 43 13.26 -0.79 19.26
C LYS A 43 12.24 -1.88 18.95
N THR A 44 10.98 -1.54 18.68
CA THR A 44 9.94 -2.53 18.41
C THR A 44 9.03 -2.10 17.26
N ALA A 45 8.27 -3.04 16.73
CA ALA A 45 7.35 -2.76 15.63
C ALA A 45 6.15 -1.90 16.07
N GLU A 46 5.77 -1.95 17.34
CA GLU A 46 4.68 -1.15 17.93
C GLU A 46 4.99 0.35 17.93
N GLN A 47 6.28 0.70 17.93
CA GLN A 47 6.71 2.09 17.81
C GLN A 47 6.58 2.63 16.38
N VAL A 48 6.23 1.79 15.39
CA VAL A 48 5.85 2.23 14.04
C VAL A 48 4.34 2.53 14.01
N VAL A 49 3.98 3.78 14.28
CA VAL A 49 2.59 4.22 14.50
C VAL A 49 1.78 4.36 13.21
N GLY A 50 2.41 4.28 12.05
CA GLY A 50 1.76 4.32 10.75
C GLY A 50 2.74 4.56 9.61
N PHE A 51 2.20 4.77 8.42
CA PHE A 51 2.98 4.96 7.21
C PHE A 51 2.43 6.10 6.37
N ASN A 52 3.33 6.96 5.88
CA ASN A 52 3.06 7.73 4.68
C ASN A 52 3.16 6.78 3.48
N VAL A 53 2.05 6.57 2.80
CA VAL A 53 1.90 5.70 1.64
C VAL A 53 1.93 6.56 0.38
N LEU A 54 2.69 6.10 -0.62
CA LEU A 54 2.67 6.64 -1.97
C LEU A 54 2.19 5.56 -2.92
N GLU A 55 1.16 5.88 -3.70
CA GLU A 55 0.56 5.01 -4.69
C GLU A 55 0.49 5.67 -6.06
N ARG A 56 0.65 4.87 -7.12
CA ARG A 56 0.37 5.30 -8.49
C ARG A 56 -1.09 5.02 -8.82
N VAL A 57 -1.76 5.99 -9.41
CA VAL A 57 -3.11 5.80 -9.94
C VAL A 57 -3.01 5.24 -11.35
N LEU A 58 -3.52 4.03 -11.58
CA LEU A 58 -3.43 3.36 -12.87
C LEU A 58 -4.25 4.09 -13.93
N GLY A 59 -3.68 4.22 -15.14
CA GLY A 59 -4.29 4.97 -16.24
C GLY A 59 -4.25 6.50 -16.06
N LYS A 60 -3.54 7.00 -15.04
CA LYS A 60 -3.33 8.44 -14.79
C LYS A 60 -1.83 8.75 -14.68
N ASN A 61 -1.49 10.02 -14.86
CA ASN A 61 -0.10 10.52 -14.80
C ASN A 61 0.26 11.12 -13.44
N TYR A 62 -0.44 10.73 -12.37
CA TYR A 62 -0.19 11.23 -11.02
C TYR A 62 -0.21 10.10 -10.00
N CYS A 63 0.38 10.41 -8.86
CA CYS A 63 0.42 9.57 -7.70
C CYS A 63 -0.39 10.21 -6.58
N GLN A 64 -0.77 9.41 -5.59
CA GLN A 64 -1.45 9.90 -4.41
C GLN A 64 -0.62 9.57 -3.18
N THR A 65 -0.57 10.53 -2.26
CA THR A 65 0.07 10.37 -0.96
C THR A 65 -0.97 10.50 0.14
N TYR A 66 -0.93 9.60 1.11
CA TYR A 66 -1.78 9.64 2.28
C TYR A 66 -1.09 8.95 3.46
N TYR A 67 -1.56 9.23 4.67
CA TYR A 67 -1.10 8.56 5.87
C TYR A 67 -2.09 7.48 6.30
N VAL A 68 -1.58 6.32 6.70
CA VAL A 68 -2.35 5.22 7.31
C VAL A 68 -1.79 4.96 8.69
N ALA A 69 -2.62 5.04 9.71
CA ALA A 69 -2.26 4.69 11.07
C ALA A 69 -2.21 3.17 11.27
N ASN A 70 -1.23 2.69 12.04
CA ASN A 70 -1.21 1.31 12.54
C ASN A 70 -1.95 1.22 13.88
N PRO A 71 -2.51 0.05 14.23
CA PRO A 71 -3.09 -0.17 15.56
C PRO A 71 -2.11 0.18 16.70
N PRO A 72 -2.59 0.73 17.83
CA PRO A 72 -3.99 0.91 18.22
C PRO A 72 -4.65 2.17 17.62
N LEU A 73 -3.90 2.99 16.89
CA LEU A 73 -4.46 4.14 16.19
C LEU A 73 -5.27 3.65 14.99
N VAL A 74 -6.36 4.35 14.67
CA VAL A 74 -7.20 4.05 13.49
C VAL A 74 -7.42 5.35 12.75
N GLY A 75 -7.06 5.39 11.48
CA GLY A 75 -7.28 6.56 10.64
C GLY A 75 -6.49 6.51 9.35
N ILE A 76 -7.07 7.11 8.32
CA ILE A 76 -6.44 7.35 7.02
C ILE A 76 -6.68 8.83 6.69
N THR A 77 -5.65 9.55 6.26
CA THR A 77 -5.84 10.94 5.81
C THR A 77 -6.39 10.96 4.39
N GLN A 78 -7.00 12.07 3.99
CA GLN A 78 -7.42 12.23 2.61
C GLN A 78 -6.21 12.14 1.65
N PRO A 79 -6.31 11.36 0.54
CA PRO A 79 -5.27 11.31 -0.47
C PRO A 79 -5.04 12.67 -1.13
N VAL A 80 -3.76 13.01 -1.31
CA VAL A 80 -3.30 14.23 -2.00
C VAL A 80 -2.62 13.82 -3.30
N GLU A 81 -3.03 14.42 -4.41
CA GLU A 81 -2.41 14.19 -5.71
C GLU A 81 -1.05 14.87 -5.80
N ASN A 82 -0.06 14.12 -6.28
CA ASN A 82 1.32 14.57 -6.43
C ASN A 82 1.91 14.03 -7.74
N PRO A 83 2.93 14.69 -8.32
CA PRO A 83 3.72 14.10 -9.38
C PRO A 83 4.34 12.77 -8.93
N CYS A 84 4.29 11.75 -9.79
CA CYS A 84 4.94 10.48 -9.49
C CYS A 84 6.47 10.64 -9.52
N PRO A 85 7.19 10.15 -8.49
CA PRO A 85 8.64 10.17 -8.51
C PRO A 85 9.19 9.25 -9.61
N LEU A 86 10.32 9.64 -10.19
CA LEU A 86 11.08 8.81 -11.11
C LEU A 86 11.95 7.81 -10.34
N GLY A 87 12.29 6.69 -10.97
CA GLY A 87 13.23 5.72 -10.42
C GLY A 87 12.67 4.79 -9.33
N ILE A 88 11.35 4.72 -9.19
CA ILE A 88 10.65 3.78 -8.30
C ILE A 88 9.71 2.90 -9.13
N GLN A 89 9.76 1.60 -8.87
CA GLN A 89 8.93 0.57 -9.50
C GLN A 89 7.64 0.37 -8.72
N ASP A 90 6.64 -0.17 -9.42
CA ASP A 90 5.36 -0.55 -8.83
C ASP A 90 5.55 -1.82 -7.98
N ILE A 91 5.01 -1.83 -6.77
CA ILE A 91 5.03 -2.95 -5.82
C ILE A 91 3.63 -3.58 -5.83
N PRO A 92 3.40 -4.64 -6.63
CA PRO A 92 2.09 -5.28 -6.71
C PRO A 92 1.73 -6.03 -5.43
N GLU A 93 2.72 -6.68 -4.83
CA GLU A 93 2.61 -7.45 -3.60
C GLU A 93 4.00 -7.56 -2.94
N TYR A 94 4.01 -7.99 -1.68
CA TYR A 94 5.23 -8.35 -0.96
C TYR A 94 4.86 -9.26 0.23
N GLN A 95 5.79 -10.12 0.66
CA GLN A 95 5.52 -11.17 1.67
C GLN A 95 5.96 -10.78 3.09
N VAL A 96 7.05 -10.03 3.20
CA VAL A 96 7.62 -9.57 4.46
C VAL A 96 6.97 -8.25 4.81
N ASP A 97 6.08 -8.24 5.81
CA ASP A 97 5.55 -7.00 6.35
C ASP A 97 6.55 -6.27 7.25
N TYR A 98 6.21 -5.04 7.67
CA TYR A 98 7.11 -4.23 8.49
C TYR A 98 7.42 -4.87 9.85
N LYS A 99 6.49 -5.64 10.43
CA LYS A 99 6.70 -6.31 11.72
C LYS A 99 7.75 -7.40 11.57
N LYS A 100 7.64 -8.19 10.49
CA LYS A 100 8.64 -9.19 10.14
C LYS A 100 9.98 -8.55 9.78
N ALA A 101 9.99 -7.43 9.06
CA ALA A 101 11.20 -6.68 8.76
C ALA A 101 11.90 -6.19 10.05
N VAL A 102 11.16 -5.63 11.02
CA VAL A 102 11.72 -5.25 12.34
C VAL A 102 12.25 -6.48 13.09
N SER A 103 11.53 -7.61 13.08
CA SER A 103 12.01 -8.85 13.68
C SER A 103 13.32 -9.36 13.05
N LEU A 104 13.48 -9.22 11.73
CA LEU A 104 14.70 -9.60 11.00
C LEU A 104 15.84 -8.60 11.27
N PHE A 105 15.55 -7.31 11.39
CA PHE A 105 16.52 -6.29 11.78
C PHE A 105 17.22 -6.64 13.10
N HIS A 106 16.47 -7.04 14.12
CA HIS A 106 17.02 -7.42 15.43
C HIS A 106 17.79 -8.75 15.44
N GLN A 107 17.80 -9.51 14.34
CA GLN A 107 18.65 -10.70 14.19
C GLN A 107 20.03 -10.35 13.62
N THR A 108 20.26 -9.09 13.26
CA THR A 108 21.55 -8.59 12.78
C THR A 108 22.40 -8.05 13.94
N ASN A 109 23.71 -7.92 13.70
CA ASN A 109 24.63 -7.24 14.63
C ASN A 109 24.82 -5.76 14.25
N CYS A 110 23.83 -5.13 13.62
CA CYS A 110 23.96 -3.81 12.99
C CYS A 110 23.33 -2.66 13.75
N GLY A 111 22.94 -2.90 15.00
CA GLY A 111 22.30 -1.96 15.90
C GLY A 111 21.21 -2.64 16.71
N ASP A 112 20.84 -2.05 17.85
CA ASP A 112 19.75 -2.55 18.71
C ASP A 112 18.45 -1.75 18.51
N ALA A 113 18.51 -0.65 17.76
CA ALA A 113 17.39 0.25 17.49
C ALA A 113 17.49 0.86 16.09
N PHE A 114 16.38 1.35 15.54
CA PHE A 114 16.31 1.95 14.20
C PHE A 114 15.70 3.36 14.25
N GLU A 115 16.25 4.26 13.46
CA GLU A 115 15.84 5.67 13.37
C GLU A 115 14.82 5.91 12.24
N SER A 116 14.71 4.97 11.30
CA SER A 116 13.74 5.04 10.21
C SER A 116 13.45 3.65 9.66
N ILE A 117 12.28 3.52 9.01
CA ILE A 117 11.87 2.33 8.27
C ILE A 117 11.12 2.78 7.00
N SER A 118 11.47 2.21 5.85
CA SER A 118 10.74 2.43 4.60
C SER A 118 10.71 1.20 3.71
N LEU A 119 9.65 1.06 2.91
CA LEU A 119 9.50 0.08 1.84
C LEU A 119 9.54 0.83 0.51
N ALA A 120 10.37 0.38 -0.43
CA ALA A 120 10.36 0.86 -1.80
C ALA A 120 10.96 -0.19 -2.74
N TRP A 121 10.68 -0.08 -4.03
CA TRP A 121 11.36 -0.85 -5.07
C TRP A 121 12.13 0.08 -6.02
N PRO A 122 13.40 0.40 -5.72
CA PRO A 122 14.24 1.20 -6.59
C PRO A 122 14.35 0.60 -8.00
N LEU A 123 14.34 1.46 -9.02
CA LEU A 123 14.61 1.06 -10.40
C LEU A 123 16.13 0.98 -10.63
N THR A 124 16.77 -0.01 -9.99
CA THR A 124 18.21 -0.29 -10.15
C THR A 124 18.44 -1.77 -10.46
N PRO A 125 19.35 -2.13 -11.40
CA PRO A 125 19.54 -3.53 -11.80
C PRO A 125 19.93 -4.49 -10.67
N GLN A 126 20.52 -3.96 -9.59
CA GLN A 126 20.97 -4.75 -8.44
C GLN A 126 19.84 -5.07 -7.46
N VAL A 127 18.67 -4.41 -7.58
CA VAL A 127 17.53 -4.59 -6.68
C VAL A 127 16.40 -5.31 -7.42
N THR A 128 16.35 -6.62 -7.24
CA THR A 128 15.45 -7.52 -7.97
C THR A 128 14.09 -7.72 -7.31
N GLU A 129 13.88 -7.17 -6.11
CA GLU A 129 12.65 -7.23 -5.32
C GLU A 129 12.46 -5.91 -4.55
N PRO A 130 11.24 -5.57 -4.10
CA PRO A 130 11.06 -4.46 -3.16
C PRO A 130 11.86 -4.71 -1.88
N ILE A 131 12.28 -3.63 -1.21
CA ILE A 131 13.12 -3.73 -0.02
C ILE A 131 12.57 -2.90 1.13
N TRP A 132 12.61 -3.48 2.32
CA TRP A 132 12.57 -2.71 3.56
C TRP A 132 13.97 -2.17 3.86
N LYS A 133 14.08 -0.87 4.09
CA LYS A 133 15.30 -0.20 4.50
C LYS A 133 15.10 0.36 5.91
N LEU A 134 15.98 -0.01 6.83
CA LEU A 134 16.04 0.52 8.19
C LEU A 134 17.40 1.18 8.41
N ARG A 135 17.42 2.41 8.94
CA ARG A 135 18.65 3.04 9.44
C ARG A 135 18.78 2.73 10.91
N SER A 136 19.88 2.14 11.35
CA SER A 136 20.12 1.83 12.75
C SER A 136 20.62 3.06 13.53
N ASN A 137 20.58 2.96 14.85
CA ASN A 137 21.20 3.91 15.77
C ASN A 137 22.75 3.92 15.75
N LEU A 138 23.37 3.00 14.98
CA LEU A 138 24.81 2.97 14.72
C LEU A 138 25.16 3.55 13.35
N ASP A 139 24.24 4.31 12.73
CA ASP A 139 24.33 4.82 11.37
C ASP A 139 24.47 3.76 10.26
N ALA A 140 24.31 2.48 10.59
CA ALA A 140 24.28 1.40 9.61
C ALA A 140 22.94 1.38 8.87
N THR A 141 22.95 0.94 7.62
CA THR A 141 21.73 0.70 6.84
C THR A 141 21.50 -0.81 6.73
N VAL A 142 20.38 -1.27 7.28
CA VAL A 142 19.91 -2.64 7.11
C VAL A 142 18.88 -2.68 5.98
N ILE A 143 19.13 -3.54 4.98
CA ILE A 143 18.28 -3.77 3.82
C ILE A 143 17.72 -5.18 3.93
N ILE A 144 16.40 -5.32 3.78
CA ILE A 144 15.69 -6.58 3.90
C ILE A 144 14.82 -6.76 2.66
N GLY A 145 15.02 -7.85 1.91
CA GLY A 145 14.16 -8.21 0.79
C GLY A 145 12.71 -8.38 1.22
N ALA A 146 11.78 -7.67 0.59
CA ALA A 146 10.38 -7.69 0.96
C ALA A 146 9.66 -8.97 0.50
N ASP A 147 10.24 -9.75 -0.42
CA ASP A 147 9.71 -11.05 -0.85
C ASP A 147 10.50 -12.18 -0.18
N THR A 148 11.83 -12.06 -0.10
CA THR A 148 12.71 -13.14 0.36
C THR A 148 13.03 -13.09 1.85
N GLY A 149 12.93 -11.93 2.50
CA GLY A 149 13.43 -11.69 3.85
C GLY A 149 14.95 -11.73 3.98
N LYS A 150 15.70 -11.77 2.86
CA LYS A 150 17.17 -11.75 2.89
C LYS A 150 17.64 -10.42 3.48
N VAL A 151 18.54 -10.51 4.46
CA VAL A 151 19.07 -9.34 5.17
C VAL A 151 20.48 -9.02 4.70
N ASP A 152 20.75 -7.75 4.48
CA ASP A 152 22.07 -7.17 4.19
C ASP A 152 22.29 -5.95 5.08
N CYS A 153 23.52 -5.74 5.52
CA CYS A 153 23.88 -4.65 6.41
C CYS A 153 25.09 -3.91 5.85
N LYS A 154 24.93 -2.59 5.70
CA LYS A 154 25.89 -1.70 5.03
C LYS A 154 26.26 -0.53 5.92
#